data_AF-S4NM45-F1
#
_entry.id   AF-S4NM45-F1
#
_cell.length_a   1.000
_cell.length_b   1.000
_cell.length_c   1.000
_cell.angle_alpha   90.00
_cell.angle_beta   90.00
_cell.angle_gamma   90.00
#
_symmetry.space_group_name_H-M   'P 1'
#
loop_
_entity.id
_entity.type
_entity.pdbx_description
1 polymer ?
#
loop_
_entity_poly.entity_id
_entity_poly.type
_entity_poly.pdbx_seq_one_letter_code
_entity_poly.pdbx_strand_id
1 'polypeptide(L)'
;IVDKHQLNPNQLEEIKLSIVTFISKDIFNPSDILLPLIIAAADSRFSIANHANSPLIKVNSTVDWSQPSVVAPLYALYLGTWAGLKVPADDRKVPACTRLRLKLIQYLNKATGSAILFPHCVQVVFSSLFDPNTNSRLRNSA
;
A
#
# COMPACT_ATOMS: atom_id res chain seq x y z
N ILE A 1 -8.69 7.73 -29.86
CA ILE A 1 -7.55 8.65 -29.67
C ILE A 1 -7.05 8.45 -28.26
N VAL A 2 -6.07 7.57 -28.08
CA VAL A 2 -5.17 7.62 -26.91
C VAL A 2 -3.81 7.59 -27.55
N ASP A 3 -3.30 8.77 -27.91
CA ASP A 3 -1.90 8.90 -28.26
C ASP A 3 -1.10 8.38 -27.08
N LYS A 4 -0.32 7.33 -27.32
CA LYS A 4 0.64 6.79 -26.35
C LYS A 4 1.73 7.85 -26.18
N HIS A 5 1.46 8.87 -25.38
CA HIS A 5 2.50 9.72 -24.84
C HIS A 5 3.30 8.85 -23.88
N GLN A 6 4.28 8.14 -24.43
CA GLN A 6 5.13 7.24 -23.69
C GLN A 6 5.99 8.12 -22.78
N LEU A 7 5.58 8.23 -21.52
CA LEU A 7 6.32 8.99 -20.51
C LEU A 7 7.72 8.42 -20.43
N ASN A 8 8.72 9.28 -20.63
CA ASN A 8 10.08 8.84 -20.38
C ASN A 8 10.26 8.61 -18.87
N PRO A 9 11.28 7.82 -18.47
CA PRO A 9 11.43 7.44 -17.07
C PRO A 9 11.57 8.65 -16.12
N ASN A 10 12.17 9.76 -16.56
CA ASN A 10 12.35 10.96 -15.75
C ASN A 10 11.06 11.75 -15.59
N GLN A 11 10.27 11.89 -16.66
CA GLN A 11 8.93 12.49 -16.60
C GLN A 11 8.02 11.72 -15.65
N LEU A 12 8.09 10.38 -15.66
CA LEU A 12 7.33 9.56 -14.72
C LEU A 12 7.77 9.81 -13.27
N GLU A 13 9.07 10.00 -13.03
CA GLU A 13 9.57 10.36 -11.69
C GLU A 13 9.07 11.74 -11.25
N GLU A 14 9.17 12.75 -12.10
CA GLU A 14 8.72 14.11 -11.82
C GLU A 14 7.22 14.15 -11.51
N ILE A 15 6.40 13.40 -12.25
CA ILE A 15 4.97 13.29 -12.01
C ILE A 15 4.72 12.64 -10.64
N LYS A 16 5.38 11.53 -10.33
CA LYS A 16 5.21 10.86 -9.03
C LYS A 16 5.66 11.75 -7.86
N LEU A 17 6.78 12.46 -8.00
CA LEU A 17 7.23 13.45 -7.03
C LEU A 17 6.18 14.53 -6.82
N SER A 18 5.64 15.09 -7.92
CA SER A 18 4.59 16.12 -7.86
C SER A 18 3.34 15.63 -7.13
N ILE A 19 2.93 14.37 -7.38
CA ILE A 19 1.82 13.74 -6.65
C ILE A 19 2.14 13.65 -5.16
N VAL A 20 3.32 13.14 -4.79
CA VAL A 20 3.73 13.05 -3.37
C VAL A 20 3.74 14.44 -2.72
N THR A 21 4.29 15.45 -3.38
CA THR A 21 4.30 16.84 -2.91
C THR A 21 2.89 17.39 -2.71
N PHE A 22 1.97 17.08 -3.63
CA PHE A 22 0.59 17.55 -3.57
C PHE A 22 -0.19 16.87 -2.44
N ILE A 23 -0.17 15.54 -2.33
CA ILE A 23 -0.89 14.81 -1.27
C ILE A 23 -0.31 15.07 0.12
N SER A 24 0.97 15.47 0.21
CA SER A 24 1.62 15.80 1.47
C SER A 24 1.30 17.22 1.96
N LYS A 25 0.49 17.98 1.22
CA LYS A 25 -0.04 19.26 1.73
C LYS A 25 -1.08 18.97 2.80
N ASP A 26 -1.12 19.80 3.83
CA ASP A 26 -2.04 19.71 4.98
C ASP A 26 -3.49 20.10 4.61
N ILE A 27 -3.98 19.54 3.49
CA ILE A 27 -5.30 19.76 2.91
C ILE A 27 -6.12 18.46 2.95
N PHE A 28 -5.45 17.30 2.89
CA PHE A 28 -6.08 15.99 2.92
C PHE A 28 -6.12 15.42 4.33
N ASN A 29 -7.11 14.58 4.62
CA ASN A 29 -7.13 13.85 5.88
C ASN A 29 -5.96 12.84 5.92
N PRO A 30 -5.28 12.68 7.06
CA PRO A 30 -4.18 11.72 7.19
C PRO A 30 -4.55 10.29 6.77
N SER A 31 -5.77 9.84 7.08
CA SER A 31 -6.28 8.53 6.68
C SER A 31 -6.28 8.33 5.16
N ASP A 32 -6.62 9.39 4.40
CA ASP A 32 -6.83 9.32 2.96
C ASP A 32 -5.49 9.26 2.21
N ILE A 33 -4.44 9.86 2.79
CA ILE A 33 -3.10 9.92 2.18
C ILE A 33 -2.15 8.85 2.72
N LEU A 34 -2.49 8.14 3.79
CA LEU A 34 -1.67 7.07 4.36
C LEU A 34 -1.28 6.02 3.31
N LEU A 35 -2.27 5.42 2.63
CA LEU A 35 -1.99 4.36 1.66
C LEU A 35 -1.17 4.87 0.45
N PRO A 36 -1.51 6.00 -0.20
CA PRO A 36 -0.67 6.60 -1.23
C PRO A 36 0.78 6.84 -0.79
N LEU A 37 0.99 7.33 0.43
CA LEU A 37 2.33 7.56 0.98
C LEU A 37 3.09 6.25 1.24
N ILE A 38 2.43 5.19 1.70
CA ILE A 38 3.03 3.85 1.82
C ILE A 38 3.48 3.34 0.45
N ILE A 39 2.66 3.51 -0.59
CA ILE A 39 2.99 3.13 -1.97
C ILE A 39 4.20 3.92 -2.46
N ALA A 40 4.22 5.23 -2.26
CA ALA A 40 5.34 6.09 -2.65
C ALA A 40 6.63 5.73 -1.92
N ALA A 41 6.56 5.44 -0.60
CA ALA A 41 7.70 4.98 0.19
C ALA A 41 8.21 3.57 -0.20
N ALA A 42 7.43 2.82 -1.00
CA ALA A 42 7.82 1.54 -1.58
C ALA A 42 8.32 1.66 -3.03
N ASP A 43 8.38 2.87 -3.60
CA ASP A 43 8.80 3.07 -4.99
C ASP A 43 10.25 2.58 -5.22
N SER A 44 10.53 2.20 -6.46
CA SER A 44 11.86 1.83 -6.92
C SER A 44 12.85 2.97 -7.03
N ARG A 45 12.39 4.19 -7.30
CA ARG A 45 13.26 5.36 -7.34
C ARG A 45 13.44 5.90 -5.93
N PHE A 46 14.70 5.98 -5.51
CA PHE A 46 15.06 6.44 -4.17
C PHE A 46 14.53 7.84 -3.87
N SER A 47 14.56 8.76 -4.85
CA SER A 47 14.02 10.11 -4.74
C SER A 47 12.56 10.15 -4.29
N ILE A 48 11.70 9.35 -4.92
CA ILE A 48 10.27 9.25 -4.59
C ILE A 48 10.09 8.64 -3.20
N ALA A 49 10.75 7.52 -2.94
CA ALA A 49 10.64 6.84 -1.65
C ALA A 49 11.13 7.73 -0.50
N ASN A 50 12.24 8.44 -0.70
CA ASN A 50 12.79 9.37 0.28
C ASN A 50 11.86 10.59 0.49
N HIS A 51 11.30 11.14 -0.58
CA HIS A 51 10.37 12.28 -0.49
C HIS A 51 9.08 11.92 0.25
N ALA A 52 8.64 10.65 0.20
CA ALA A 52 7.46 10.18 0.93
C ALA A 52 7.72 9.88 2.42
N ASN A 53 8.97 9.72 2.86
CA ASN A 53 9.27 9.26 4.23
C ASN A 53 8.79 10.23 5.33
N SER A 54 9.14 11.51 5.22
CA SER A 54 8.77 12.53 6.21
C SER A 54 7.24 12.67 6.37
N PRO A 55 6.45 12.89 5.30
CA PRO A 55 4.99 12.96 5.41
C PRO A 55 4.38 11.64 5.89
N LEU A 56 4.94 10.49 5.50
CA LEU A 56 4.45 9.18 5.98
C LEU A 56 4.66 9.00 7.48
N ILE A 57 5.80 9.43 8.03
CA ILE A 57 6.07 9.37 9.48
C ILE A 57 5.02 10.20 10.24
N LYS A 58 4.76 11.44 9.77
CA LYS A 58 3.73 12.32 10.34
C LYS A 58 2.37 11.63 10.32
N VAL A 59 1.91 11.20 9.14
CA VAL A 59 0.59 10.57 8.96
C VAL A 59 0.44 9.30 9.80
N ASN A 60 1.44 8.41 9.76
CA ASN A 60 1.46 7.16 10.54
C ASN A 60 1.31 7.38 12.05
N SER A 61 1.77 8.52 12.58
CA SER A 61 1.64 8.88 13.99
C SER A 61 0.28 9.49 14.36
N THR A 62 -0.52 9.89 13.38
CA THR A 62 -1.79 10.61 13.58
C THR A 62 -3.04 9.78 13.31
N VAL A 63 -2.93 8.71 12.52
CA VAL A 63 -4.09 7.88 12.17
C VAL A 63 -4.48 6.95 13.31
N ASP A 64 -5.79 6.69 13.44
CA ASP A 64 -6.32 5.72 14.38
C ASP A 64 -6.29 4.30 13.77
N TRP A 65 -5.34 3.49 14.23
CA TRP A 65 -5.16 2.11 13.79
C TRP A 65 -6.23 1.13 14.30
N SER A 66 -7.19 1.59 15.10
CA SER A 66 -8.36 0.81 15.48
C SER A 66 -9.53 0.92 14.50
N GLN A 67 -9.47 1.89 13.57
CA GLN A 67 -10.52 2.14 12.58
C GLN A 67 -10.42 1.22 11.36
N PRO A 68 -11.47 0.47 11.02
CA PRO A 68 -11.52 -0.34 9.80
C PRO A 68 -11.25 0.48 8.52
N SER A 69 -11.71 1.73 8.47
CA SER A 69 -11.52 2.60 7.29
C SER A 69 -10.05 2.92 7.00
N VAL A 70 -9.18 2.91 8.02
CA VAL A 70 -7.73 3.14 7.87
C VAL A 70 -7.02 1.87 7.39
N VAL A 71 -7.40 0.71 7.92
CA VAL A 71 -6.66 -0.55 7.72
C VAL A 71 -7.20 -1.39 6.55
N ALA A 72 -8.51 -1.36 6.28
CA ALA A 72 -9.12 -2.14 5.20
C ALA A 72 -8.47 -1.90 3.82
N PRO A 73 -8.10 -0.66 3.42
CA PRO A 73 -7.41 -0.43 2.16
C PRO A 73 -6.04 -1.12 2.07
N LEU A 74 -5.35 -1.29 3.21
CA LEU A 74 -4.06 -1.99 3.26
C LEU A 74 -4.24 -3.49 3.01
N TYR A 75 -5.27 -4.12 3.60
CA TYR A 75 -5.62 -5.51 3.33
C TYR A 75 -5.98 -5.73 1.86
N ALA A 76 -6.82 -4.85 1.31
CA ALA A 76 -7.25 -4.92 -0.09
C ALA A 76 -6.05 -4.84 -1.05
N LEU A 77 -5.11 -3.93 -0.82
CA LEU A 77 -3.92 -3.81 -1.64
C LEU A 77 -2.96 -5.01 -1.47
N TYR A 78 -2.81 -5.51 -0.24
CA TYR A 78 -1.94 -6.65 0.05
C TYR A 78 -2.40 -7.93 -0.66
N LEU A 79 -3.70 -8.23 -0.55
CA LEU A 79 -4.31 -9.48 -0.99
C LEU A 79 -4.82 -9.44 -2.43
N GLY A 80 -5.11 -8.25 -2.97
CA GLY A 80 -5.83 -8.13 -4.23
C GLY A 80 -7.27 -8.65 -4.13
N THR A 81 -7.86 -8.97 -5.26
CA THR A 81 -9.18 -9.60 -5.30
C THR A 81 -9.06 -11.07 -4.91
N TRP A 82 -9.73 -11.46 -3.83
CA TRP A 82 -9.78 -12.84 -3.38
C TRP A 82 -10.42 -13.75 -4.45
N ALA A 83 -9.83 -14.93 -4.67
CA ALA A 83 -10.25 -15.85 -5.74
C ALA A 83 -11.68 -16.38 -5.59
N GLY A 84 -12.23 -16.41 -4.37
CA GLY A 84 -13.61 -16.83 -4.13
C GLY A 84 -14.66 -15.72 -4.31
N LEU A 85 -14.24 -14.49 -4.57
CA LEU A 85 -15.12 -13.35 -4.81
C LEU A 85 -15.55 -13.36 -6.29
N LYS A 86 -16.86 -13.36 -6.55
CA LYS A 86 -17.43 -13.28 -7.92
C LYS A 86 -17.31 -11.86 -8.45
N VAL A 87 -16.10 -11.50 -8.86
CA VAL A 87 -15.77 -10.20 -9.46
C VAL A 87 -15.52 -10.40 -10.96
N PRO A 88 -16.06 -9.52 -11.84
CA PRO A 88 -15.76 -9.54 -13.27
C PRO A 88 -14.25 -9.60 -13.53
N ALA A 89 -13.83 -10.30 -14.58
CA ALA A 89 -12.41 -10.51 -14.84
C ALA A 89 -11.61 -9.19 -14.92
N ASP A 90 -12.21 -8.16 -15.51
CA ASP A 90 -11.60 -6.83 -15.68
C ASP A 90 -11.45 -6.05 -14.36
N ASP A 91 -12.24 -6.41 -13.34
CA ASP A 91 -12.21 -5.78 -12.02
C ASP A 91 -11.27 -6.50 -11.04
N ARG A 92 -10.76 -7.69 -11.41
CA ARG A 92 -9.84 -8.46 -10.57
C ARG A 92 -8.53 -7.72 -10.40
N LYS A 93 -8.15 -7.50 -9.15
CA LYS A 93 -6.87 -6.92 -8.76
C LYS A 93 -5.89 -8.03 -8.37
N VAL A 94 -4.70 -7.97 -8.93
CA VAL A 94 -3.62 -8.86 -8.52
C VAL A 94 -3.10 -8.45 -7.12
N PRO A 95 -2.63 -9.40 -6.31
CA PRO A 95 -2.01 -9.06 -5.03
C PRO A 95 -0.76 -8.18 -5.19
N ALA A 96 -0.44 -7.41 -4.16
CA ALA A 96 0.76 -6.59 -4.15
C ALA A 96 2.06 -7.39 -4.39
N CYS A 97 3.04 -6.77 -5.06
CA CYS A 97 4.36 -7.36 -5.23
C CYS A 97 5.13 -7.43 -3.89
N THR A 98 6.16 -8.28 -3.81
CA THR A 98 6.91 -8.55 -2.57
C THR A 98 7.42 -7.29 -1.86
N ARG A 99 7.92 -6.29 -2.60
CA ARG A 99 8.38 -5.02 -2.02
C ARG A 99 7.27 -4.25 -1.31
N LEU A 100 6.11 -4.16 -1.94
CA LEU A 100 4.96 -3.45 -1.39
C LEU A 100 4.36 -4.23 -0.21
N ARG A 101 4.29 -5.56 -0.30
CA ARG A 101 3.92 -6.43 0.83
C ARG A 101 4.81 -6.22 2.06
N LEU A 102 6.12 -6.17 1.88
CA LEU A 102 7.08 -5.89 2.96
C LEU A 102 6.85 -4.53 3.63
N LYS A 103 6.39 -3.52 2.89
CA LYS A 103 6.03 -2.23 3.48
C LYS A 103 4.68 -2.29 4.16
N LEU A 104 3.65 -2.83 3.50
CA LEU A 104 2.29 -2.93 4.03
C LEU A 104 2.23 -3.71 5.34
N ILE A 105 2.96 -4.81 5.46
CA ILE A 105 2.91 -5.67 6.66
C ILE A 105 3.34 -4.93 7.94
N GLN A 106 4.28 -4.00 7.83
CA GLN A 106 4.72 -3.14 8.95
C GLN A 106 3.59 -2.26 9.49
N TYR A 107 2.67 -1.85 8.62
CA TYR A 107 1.51 -1.04 8.98
C TYR A 107 0.31 -1.89 9.40
N LEU A 108 0.09 -3.03 8.73
CA LEU A 108 -0.93 -4.00 9.14
C LEU A 108 -0.71 -4.52 10.56
N ASN A 109 0.54 -4.69 10.99
CA ASN A 109 0.89 -5.09 12.37
C ASN A 109 0.52 -4.04 13.43
N LYS A 110 0.15 -2.82 13.03
CA LYS A 110 -0.35 -1.77 13.95
C LYS A 110 -1.86 -1.86 14.17
N ALA A 111 -2.59 -2.63 13.36
CA ALA A 111 -4.04 -2.74 13.45
C ALA A 111 -4.47 -3.28 14.82
N THR A 112 -5.51 -2.68 15.40
CA THR A 112 -6.04 -3.09 16.72
C THR A 112 -7.57 -3.08 16.72
N GLY A 113 -8.18 -3.71 17.72
CA GLY A 113 -9.63 -3.68 17.92
C GLY A 113 -10.42 -4.10 16.67
N SER A 114 -11.39 -3.27 16.28
CA SER A 114 -12.25 -3.51 15.11
C SER A 114 -11.52 -3.52 13.77
N ALA A 115 -10.31 -2.98 13.68
CA ALA A 115 -9.52 -2.97 12.44
C ALA A 115 -8.80 -4.28 12.16
N ILE A 116 -8.82 -5.25 13.07
CA ILE A 116 -8.35 -6.61 12.81
C ILE A 116 -9.45 -7.35 12.03
N LEU A 117 -9.41 -7.23 10.71
CA LEU A 117 -10.49 -7.68 9.84
C LEU A 117 -10.39 -9.17 9.53
N PHE A 118 -11.20 -9.99 10.19
CA PHE A 118 -11.37 -11.40 9.81
C PHE A 118 -12.22 -11.53 8.53
N PRO A 119 -11.88 -12.43 7.58
CA PRO A 119 -10.74 -13.36 7.57
C PRO A 119 -9.44 -12.77 6.98
N HIS A 120 -9.45 -11.53 6.52
CA HIS A 120 -8.32 -10.89 5.82
C HIS A 120 -7.01 -10.90 6.62
N CYS A 121 -7.06 -10.69 7.93
CA CYS A 121 -5.88 -10.73 8.80
C CYS A 121 -5.16 -12.09 8.76
N VAL A 122 -5.92 -13.19 8.82
CA VAL A 122 -5.40 -14.55 8.71
C VAL A 122 -4.84 -14.77 7.31
N GLN A 123 -5.58 -14.34 6.28
CA GLN A 123 -5.15 -14.51 4.90
C GLN A 123 -3.83 -13.78 4.60
N VAL A 124 -3.61 -12.59 5.16
CA VAL A 124 -2.31 -11.88 5.03
C VAL A 124 -1.17 -12.71 5.60
N VAL A 125 -1.34 -13.30 6.78
CA VAL A 125 -0.31 -14.15 7.40
C VAL A 125 -0.01 -15.36 6.50
N PHE A 126 -1.04 -16.09 6.07
CA PHE A 126 -0.85 -17.26 5.20
C PHE A 126 -0.22 -16.88 3.85
N SER A 127 -0.68 -15.80 3.21
CA SER A 127 -0.07 -15.30 1.97
C SER A 127 1.38 -14.86 2.16
N SER A 128 1.74 -14.33 3.33
CA SER A 128 3.12 -13.96 3.65
C SER A 128 4.01 -15.18 3.84
N LEU A 129 3.47 -16.29 4.33
CA LEU A 129 4.24 -17.50 4.60
C LEU A 129 4.39 -18.40 3.37
N PHE A 130 3.32 -18.52 2.57
CA PHE A 130 3.15 -19.62 1.62
C PHE A 130 2.94 -19.20 0.17
N ASP A 131 2.64 -17.93 -0.14
CA ASP A 131 2.48 -17.53 -1.55
C ASP A 131 3.80 -17.70 -2.32
N PRO A 132 3.76 -18.02 -3.63
CA PRO A 132 4.95 -18.15 -4.47
C PRO A 132 5.88 -16.93 -4.46
N ASN A 133 5.32 -15.72 -4.26
CA ASN A 133 6.06 -14.46 -4.27
C ASN A 133 6.54 -14.01 -2.87
N THR A 134 6.74 -14.95 -1.94
CA THR A 134 7.30 -14.69 -0.60
C THR A 134 8.83 -14.81 -0.55
N ASN A 135 9.44 -14.26 0.52
CA ASN A 135 10.86 -14.44 0.84
C ASN A 135 11.07 -14.49 2.37
N SER A 136 12.28 -14.78 2.83
CA SER A 136 12.60 -14.90 4.26
C SER A 136 12.24 -13.64 5.06
N ARG A 137 12.41 -12.45 4.48
CA ARG A 137 12.06 -11.19 5.15
C ARG A 137 10.56 -11.06 5.35
N LEU A 138 9.76 -11.43 4.35
CA LEU A 138 8.30 -11.36 4.45
C LEU A 138 7.77 -12.36 5.46
N ARG A 139 8.34 -13.59 5.49
CA ARG A 139 8.02 -14.61 6.50
C ARG A 139 8.32 -14.15 7.92
N ASN A 140 9.46 -13.48 8.14
CA ASN A 140 9.85 -13.00 9.45
C ASN A 140 9.09 -11.74 9.92
N SER A 141 8.38 -11.08 9.00
CA SER A 141 7.61 -9.85 9.29
C SER A 141 6.12 -10.12 9.51
N ALA A 142 5.68 -11.35 9.25
CA ALA A 142 4.29 -11.79 9.32
C ALA A 142 3.87 -12.22 10.72
#